data_AF-B8HYY7-F1
#
_entry.id   AF-B8HYY7-F1
#
_cell.length_a   1.000
_cell.length_b   1.000
_cell.length_c   1.000
_cell.angle_alpha   90.00
_cell.angle_beta   90.00
_cell.angle_gamma   90.00
#
_symmetry.space_group_name_H-M   'P 1'
#
loop_
_entity.id
_entity.type
_entity.pdbx_description
1 polymer ?
#
loop_
_entity_poly.entity_id
_entity_poly.type
_entity_poly.pdbx_seq_one_letter_code
_entity_poly.pdbx_strand_id
1 'polypeptide(L)'
;MGNNKDLFDYWFNKVEIFNIELVKSAEHLPTQQLRHECTNYDQLRFSQEVQALEAEEKDKVIVIIKYQCTARVLQVRAGYFREKASYLKEKSNQYKTEKEEINQQRSKLLKLIKELQEKLFGNGKVIKELETRIALVEAENEALRADADKANAYTELLKEFGELEKKYADLQKHREKLAKKNQSLGGRVAHTMRFQEQRDLARATVKEQSKQIATLEKENVKLKAENEKLRQQVEKLKQKSIK
;
A
#
# COMPACT_ATOMS: atom_id res chain seq x y z
N MET A 1 78.39 -30.97 76.48
CA MET A 1 77.11 -31.17 75.78
C MET A 1 76.66 -29.83 75.23
N GLY A 2 76.99 -29.55 73.97
CA GLY A 2 76.57 -28.31 73.31
C GLY A 2 75.05 -28.29 73.12
N ASN A 3 74.45 -27.12 73.26
CA ASN A 3 73.02 -26.90 73.07
C ASN A 3 72.61 -27.27 71.64
N ASN A 4 71.69 -28.23 71.47
CA ASN A 4 71.25 -28.72 70.16
C ASN A 4 70.79 -27.58 69.24
N LYS A 5 70.17 -26.52 69.80
CA LYS A 5 69.72 -25.37 69.03
C LYS A 5 70.86 -24.68 68.28
N ASP A 6 72.00 -24.48 68.95
CA ASP A 6 73.15 -23.79 68.37
C ASP A 6 73.75 -24.60 67.21
N LEU A 7 73.71 -25.93 67.32
CA LEU A 7 74.11 -26.84 66.24
C LEU A 7 73.14 -26.78 65.05
N PHE A 8 71.83 -26.71 65.30
CA PHE A 8 70.82 -26.53 64.25
C PHE A 8 70.98 -25.19 63.53
N ASP A 9 71.21 -24.11 64.27
CA ASP A 9 71.37 -22.75 63.74
C ASP A 9 72.71 -22.62 62.97
N TYR A 10 73.78 -23.25 63.45
CA TYR A 10 75.07 -23.31 62.75
C TYR A 10 74.91 -23.91 61.35
N TRP A 11 74.31 -25.09 61.26
CA TRP A 11 74.12 -25.76 59.96
C TRP A 11 73.08 -25.06 59.10
N PHE A 12 72.03 -24.48 59.69
CA PHE A 12 71.05 -23.67 58.96
C PHE A 12 71.71 -22.54 58.16
N ASN A 13 72.65 -21.82 58.77
CA ASN A 13 73.36 -20.71 58.13
C ASN A 13 74.34 -21.15 57.05
N LYS A 14 74.78 -22.42 57.06
CA LYS A 14 75.66 -22.99 56.03
C LYS A 14 74.91 -23.58 54.83
N VAL A 15 73.57 -23.70 54.88
CA VAL A 15 72.79 -24.20 53.75
C VAL A 15 72.66 -23.13 52.67
N GLU A 16 73.19 -23.44 51.50
CA GLU A 16 73.04 -22.63 50.30
C GLU A 16 72.08 -23.30 49.32
N ILE A 17 71.22 -22.50 48.70
CA ILE A 17 70.27 -22.96 47.67
C ILE A 17 70.81 -22.56 46.31
N PHE A 18 70.86 -23.52 45.39
CA PHE A 18 71.16 -23.30 43.99
C PHE A 18 70.09 -23.96 43.10
N ASN A 19 70.24 -23.79 41.78
CA ASN A 19 69.30 -24.33 40.79
C ASN A 19 67.83 -23.91 41.04
N ILE A 20 67.63 -22.59 41.15
CA ILE A 20 66.33 -21.98 41.48
C ILE A 20 65.25 -22.35 40.45
N GLU A 21 65.63 -22.60 39.20
CA GLU A 21 64.70 -23.02 38.14
C GLU A 21 64.05 -24.37 38.48
N LEU A 22 64.84 -25.34 38.91
CA LEU A 22 64.33 -26.64 39.35
C LEU A 22 63.45 -26.51 40.59
N VAL A 23 63.85 -25.66 41.56
CA VAL A 23 63.04 -25.35 42.75
C VAL A 23 61.68 -24.75 42.36
N LYS A 24 61.61 -23.95 41.30
CA LYS A 24 60.38 -23.31 40.78
C LYS A 24 59.59 -24.18 39.79
N SER A 25 60.14 -25.32 39.37
CA SER A 25 59.49 -26.21 38.40
C SER A 25 58.10 -26.63 38.86
N ALA A 26 57.12 -26.56 37.95
CA ALA A 26 55.74 -26.96 38.21
C ALA A 26 55.56 -28.48 38.40
N GLU A 27 56.54 -29.27 37.97
CA GLU A 27 56.49 -30.73 38.06
C GLU A 27 56.68 -31.23 39.49
N HIS A 28 56.13 -32.40 39.80
CA HIS A 28 56.38 -33.04 41.09
C HIS A 28 57.83 -33.55 41.16
N LEU A 29 58.61 -32.99 42.07
CA LEU A 29 60.00 -33.39 42.28
C LEU A 29 60.14 -34.11 43.63
N PRO A 30 60.78 -35.30 43.66
CA PRO A 30 61.09 -35.98 44.91
C PRO A 30 61.94 -35.11 45.84
N THR A 31 61.67 -35.17 47.14
CA THR A 31 62.40 -34.38 48.15
C THR A 31 63.89 -34.70 48.19
N GLN A 32 64.26 -35.95 47.86
CA GLN A 32 65.67 -36.34 47.70
C GLN A 32 66.32 -35.52 46.59
N GLN A 33 65.72 -35.48 45.41
CA GLN A 33 66.25 -34.75 44.27
C GLN A 33 66.43 -33.27 44.61
N LEU A 34 65.40 -32.64 45.21
CA LEU A 34 65.46 -31.25 45.65
C LEU A 34 66.58 -30.99 46.67
N ARG A 35 66.85 -31.92 47.58
CA ARG A 35 67.92 -31.77 48.57
C ARG A 35 69.30 -31.83 47.89
N HIS A 36 69.53 -32.80 47.02
CA HIS A 36 70.84 -33.03 46.43
C HIS A 36 71.16 -32.06 45.28
N GLU A 37 70.16 -31.74 44.44
CA GLU A 37 70.35 -30.95 43.22
C GLU A 37 70.06 -29.45 43.40
N CYS A 38 69.47 -29.06 44.52
CA CYS A 38 69.16 -27.65 44.80
C CYS A 38 69.77 -27.12 46.09
N THR A 39 70.57 -27.92 46.81
CA THR A 39 71.36 -27.42 47.95
C THR A 39 72.76 -28.00 47.98
N ASN A 40 73.64 -27.35 48.74
CA ASN A 40 74.98 -27.83 49.02
C ASN A 40 75.04 -29.05 49.97
N TYR A 41 73.96 -29.85 50.07
CA TYR A 41 73.86 -31.01 50.96
C TYR A 41 75.06 -31.96 50.86
N ASP A 42 75.44 -32.35 49.64
CA ASP A 42 76.55 -33.28 49.44
C ASP A 42 77.89 -32.65 49.86
N GLN A 43 78.09 -31.36 49.58
CA GLN A 43 79.28 -30.63 50.01
C GLN A 43 79.38 -30.53 51.54
N LEU A 44 78.28 -30.21 52.22
CA LEU A 44 78.24 -30.13 53.68
C LEU A 44 78.45 -31.50 54.32
N ARG A 45 77.84 -32.55 53.77
CA ARG A 45 77.98 -33.93 54.25
C ARG A 45 79.43 -34.44 54.17
N PHE A 46 80.14 -34.10 53.09
CA PHE A 46 81.53 -34.51 52.88
C PHE A 46 82.56 -33.47 53.37
N SER A 47 82.11 -32.42 54.07
CA SER A 47 83.01 -31.39 54.59
C SER A 47 83.96 -31.95 55.65
N GLN A 48 85.18 -31.39 55.72
CA GLN A 48 86.19 -31.80 56.69
C GLN A 48 85.69 -31.68 58.14
N GLU A 49 84.89 -30.65 58.44
CA GLU A 49 84.25 -30.43 59.73
C GLU A 49 83.35 -31.59 60.16
N VAL A 50 82.65 -32.23 59.21
CA VAL A 50 81.78 -33.39 59.47
C VAL A 50 82.56 -34.70 59.49
N GLN A 51 83.59 -34.82 58.65
CA GLN A 51 84.39 -36.04 58.56
C GLN A 51 85.33 -36.23 59.76
N ALA A 52 85.72 -35.15 60.43
CA ALA A 52 86.57 -35.18 61.63
C ALA A 52 85.81 -35.55 62.92
N LEU A 53 84.48 -35.66 62.88
CA LEU A 53 83.65 -36.03 64.04
C LEU A 53 83.66 -37.54 64.29
N GLU A 54 83.50 -37.90 65.58
CA GLU A 54 83.24 -39.28 66.01
C GLU A 54 81.94 -39.82 65.41
N ALA A 55 81.84 -41.15 65.24
CA ALA A 55 80.77 -41.79 64.48
C ALA A 55 79.35 -41.38 64.92
N GLU A 56 79.08 -41.34 66.24
CA GLU A 56 77.77 -40.97 66.77
C GLU A 56 77.42 -39.49 66.58
N GLU A 57 78.40 -38.59 66.67
CA GLU A 57 78.21 -37.16 66.48
C GLU A 57 78.06 -36.82 65.00
N LYS A 58 78.81 -37.51 64.15
CA LYS A 58 78.71 -37.45 62.69
C LYS A 58 77.32 -37.82 62.20
N ASP A 59 76.74 -38.92 62.68
CA ASP A 59 75.39 -39.33 62.29
C ASP A 59 74.33 -38.29 62.70
N LYS A 60 74.45 -37.73 63.91
CA LYS A 60 73.56 -36.65 64.37
C LYS A 60 73.66 -35.41 63.48
N VAL A 61 74.89 -34.98 63.15
CA VAL A 61 75.14 -33.82 62.30
C VAL A 61 74.61 -34.05 60.87
N ILE A 62 74.81 -35.23 60.29
CA ILE A 62 74.29 -35.57 58.96
C ILE A 62 72.76 -35.50 58.93
N VAL A 63 72.07 -35.97 59.97
CA VAL A 63 70.61 -35.86 60.08
C VAL A 63 70.17 -34.40 60.13
N ILE A 64 70.86 -33.55 60.89
CA ILE A 64 70.58 -32.11 60.96
C ILE A 64 70.78 -31.45 59.60
N ILE A 65 71.92 -31.68 58.93
CA ILE A 65 72.20 -31.15 57.59
C ILE A 65 71.12 -31.61 56.59
N LYS A 66 70.74 -32.89 56.62
CA LYS A 66 69.67 -33.44 55.77
C LYS A 66 68.35 -32.71 55.99
N TYR A 67 67.97 -32.50 57.24
CA TYR A 67 66.75 -31.79 57.60
C TYR A 67 66.79 -30.34 57.12
N GLN A 68 67.87 -29.61 57.40
CA GLN A 68 67.99 -28.19 57.06
C GLN A 68 67.96 -27.97 55.55
N CYS A 69 68.73 -28.74 54.77
CA CYS A 69 68.74 -28.66 53.32
C CYS A 69 67.34 -28.96 52.72
N THR A 70 66.68 -30.02 53.22
CA THR A 70 65.33 -30.36 52.76
C THR A 70 64.30 -29.29 53.14
N ALA A 71 64.27 -28.85 54.39
CA ALA A 71 63.30 -27.87 54.87
C ALA A 71 63.46 -26.53 54.14
N ARG A 72 64.70 -26.08 53.93
CA ARG A 72 65.01 -24.81 53.29
C ARG A 72 64.51 -24.75 51.85
N VAL A 73 64.79 -25.78 51.04
CA VAL A 73 64.32 -25.83 49.64
C VAL A 73 62.80 -25.95 49.56
N LEU A 74 62.19 -26.75 50.43
CA LEU A 74 60.73 -26.87 50.48
C LEU A 74 60.06 -25.56 50.88
N GLN A 75 60.63 -24.80 51.82
CA GLN A 75 60.13 -23.48 52.21
C GLN A 75 60.19 -22.49 51.04
N VAL A 76 61.31 -22.43 50.31
CA VAL A 76 61.46 -21.55 49.14
C VAL A 76 60.48 -21.94 48.04
N ARG A 77 60.36 -23.24 47.74
CA ARG A 77 59.41 -23.76 46.75
C ARG A 77 57.96 -23.45 47.12
N ALA A 78 57.58 -23.66 48.38
CA ALA A 78 56.24 -23.34 48.88
C ALA A 78 55.95 -21.84 48.83
N GLY A 79 56.94 -21.00 49.16
CA GLY A 79 56.83 -19.54 49.02
C GLY A 79 56.55 -19.12 47.59
N TYR A 80 57.34 -19.61 46.64
CA TYR A 80 57.15 -19.34 45.21
C TYR A 80 55.75 -19.75 44.71
N PHE A 81 55.27 -20.95 45.07
CA PHE A 81 53.95 -21.39 44.65
C PHE A 81 52.82 -20.60 45.29
N ARG A 82 52.99 -20.13 46.54
CA ARG A 82 52.01 -19.26 47.19
C ARG A 82 51.91 -17.92 46.48
N GLU A 83 53.04 -17.30 46.16
CA GLU A 83 53.08 -16.04 45.38
C GLU A 83 52.46 -16.22 43.99
N LYS A 84 52.84 -17.29 43.29
CA LYS A 84 52.29 -17.62 41.97
C LYS A 84 50.78 -17.85 42.02
N ALA A 85 50.29 -18.56 43.03
CA ALA A 85 48.86 -18.78 43.22
C ALA A 85 48.10 -17.47 43.50
N SER A 86 48.64 -16.59 44.35
CA SER A 86 48.08 -15.27 44.59
C SER A 86 48.03 -14.43 43.32
N TYR A 87 49.13 -14.35 42.56
CA TYR A 87 49.19 -13.64 41.28
C TYR A 87 48.15 -14.16 40.28
N LEU A 88 48.03 -15.48 40.13
CA LEU A 88 47.04 -16.08 39.22
C LEU A 88 45.60 -15.82 39.67
N LYS A 89 45.34 -15.79 40.97
CA LYS A 89 44.02 -15.46 41.54
C LYS A 89 43.65 -14.00 41.27
N GLU A 90 44.57 -13.07 41.51
CA GLU A 90 44.38 -11.65 41.20
C GLU A 90 44.11 -11.43 39.72
N LYS A 91 44.93 -12.04 38.86
CA LYS A 91 44.75 -11.97 37.41
C LYS A 91 43.42 -12.57 36.95
N SER A 92 43.00 -13.68 37.55
CA SER A 92 41.68 -14.29 37.26
C SER A 92 40.53 -13.37 37.67
N ASN A 93 40.63 -12.68 38.80
CA ASN A 93 39.63 -11.72 39.24
C ASN A 93 39.57 -10.51 38.30
N GLN A 94 40.71 -9.98 37.86
CA GLN A 94 40.78 -8.90 36.86
C GLN A 94 40.07 -9.28 35.56
N TYR A 95 40.34 -10.48 35.02
CA TYR A 95 39.64 -10.94 33.81
C TYR A 95 38.14 -11.10 34.00
N LYS A 96 37.68 -11.47 35.20
CA LYS A 96 36.24 -11.54 35.49
C LYS A 96 35.61 -10.15 35.49
N THR A 97 36.22 -9.18 36.16
CA THR A 97 35.71 -7.80 36.22
C THR A 97 35.68 -7.17 34.83
N GLU A 98 36.75 -7.30 34.04
CA GLU A 98 36.80 -6.81 32.65
C GLU A 98 35.70 -7.44 31.78
N LYS A 99 35.47 -8.75 31.91
CA LYS A 99 34.42 -9.44 31.17
C LYS A 99 33.03 -8.95 31.56
N GLU A 100 32.79 -8.70 32.84
CA GLU A 100 31.53 -8.15 33.34
C GLU A 100 31.29 -6.74 32.79
N GLU A 101 32.29 -5.88 32.78
CA GLU A 101 32.22 -4.54 32.18
C GLU A 101 31.89 -4.59 30.68
N ILE A 102 32.57 -5.45 29.92
CA ILE A 102 32.30 -5.65 28.48
C ILE A 102 30.87 -6.12 28.27
N ASN A 103 30.37 -7.05 29.09
CA ASN A 103 29.01 -7.54 28.98
C ASN A 103 27.97 -6.44 29.30
N GLN A 104 28.24 -5.60 30.29
CA GLN A 104 27.39 -4.44 30.60
C GLN A 104 27.37 -3.45 29.43
N GLN A 105 28.52 -3.15 28.81
CA GLN A 105 28.59 -2.30 27.62
C GLN A 105 27.83 -2.89 26.44
N ARG A 106 28.00 -4.19 26.16
CA ARG A 106 27.26 -4.91 25.11
C ARG A 106 25.75 -4.84 25.32
N SER A 107 25.28 -5.03 26.56
CA SER A 107 23.86 -4.89 26.91
C SER A 107 23.34 -3.47 26.63
N LYS A 108 24.09 -2.43 26.99
CA LYS A 108 23.74 -1.03 26.70
C LYS A 108 23.65 -0.77 25.20
N LEU A 109 24.63 -1.25 24.42
CA LEU A 109 24.64 -1.11 22.97
C LEU A 109 23.48 -1.85 22.30
N LEU A 110 23.15 -3.06 22.77
CA LEU A 110 22.00 -3.81 22.25
C LEU A 110 20.67 -3.08 22.49
N LYS A 111 20.50 -2.46 23.65
CA LYS A 111 19.31 -1.62 23.93
C LYS A 111 19.23 -0.44 22.96
N LEU A 112 20.34 0.28 22.77
CA LEU A 112 20.39 1.40 21.83
C LEU A 112 20.11 0.96 20.39
N ILE A 113 20.67 -0.16 19.94
CA ILE A 113 20.40 -0.72 18.61
C ILE A 113 18.90 -0.99 18.45
N LYS A 114 18.25 -1.58 19.46
CA LYS A 114 16.81 -1.86 19.42
C LYS A 114 15.99 -0.57 19.34
N GLU A 115 16.32 0.44 20.15
CA GLU A 115 15.65 1.75 20.10
C GLU A 115 15.82 2.43 18.73
N LEU A 116 17.01 2.33 18.12
CA LEU A 116 17.26 2.86 16.78
C LEU A 116 16.49 2.07 15.72
N GLN A 117 16.42 0.75 15.83
CA GLN A 117 15.62 -0.09 14.93
C GLN A 117 14.14 0.25 15.02
N GLU A 118 13.60 0.45 16.22
CA GLU A 118 12.22 0.89 16.42
C GLU A 118 11.96 2.27 15.80
N LYS A 119 12.90 3.22 15.95
CA LYS A 119 12.77 4.55 15.31
C LYS A 119 12.87 4.50 13.79
N LEU A 120 13.79 3.70 13.24
CA LEU A 120 14.05 3.63 11.80
C LEU A 120 12.98 2.80 11.07
N PHE A 121 12.53 1.70 11.66
CA PHE A 121 11.66 0.73 10.99
C PHE A 121 10.27 0.59 11.62
N GLY A 122 10.05 1.06 12.85
CA GLY A 122 8.72 1.02 13.49
C GLY A 122 7.67 1.80 12.71
N ASN A 123 8.08 2.91 12.09
CA ASN A 123 7.19 3.73 11.25
C ASN A 123 6.87 3.07 9.91
N GLY A 124 7.60 2.03 9.47
CA GLY A 124 7.36 1.39 8.18
C GLY A 124 5.99 0.70 8.07
N LYS A 125 5.47 0.16 9.19
CA LYS A 125 4.10 -0.39 9.22
C LYS A 125 3.05 0.71 9.17
N VAL A 126 3.24 1.76 9.96
CA VAL A 126 2.34 2.92 10.00
C VAL A 126 2.28 3.63 8.64
N ILE A 127 3.41 3.78 7.96
CA ILE A 127 3.47 4.35 6.61
C ILE A 127 2.64 3.52 5.64
N LYS A 128 2.80 2.19 5.62
CA LYS A 128 2.00 1.31 4.74
C LYS A 128 0.49 1.37 5.05
N GLU A 129 0.12 1.39 6.33
CA GLU A 129 -1.28 1.55 6.74
C GLU A 129 -1.84 2.90 6.29
N LEU A 130 -1.07 3.98 6.39
CA LEU A 130 -1.47 5.30 5.90
C LEU A 130 -1.56 5.34 4.37
N GLU A 131 -0.61 4.75 3.64
CA GLU A 131 -0.63 4.65 2.18
C GLU A 131 -1.87 3.91 1.68
N THR A 132 -2.21 2.76 2.29
CA THR A 132 -3.43 2.02 1.93
C THR A 132 -4.70 2.82 2.23
N ARG A 133 -4.72 3.57 3.33
CA ARG A 133 -5.86 4.43 3.69
C ARG A 133 -6.00 5.63 2.76
N ILE A 134 -4.90 6.23 2.33
CA ILE A 134 -4.90 7.29 1.31
C ILE A 134 -5.47 6.74 0.00
N ALA A 135 -4.99 5.58 -0.48
CA ALA A 135 -5.48 4.97 -1.71
C ALA A 135 -6.98 4.65 -1.66
N LEU A 136 -7.50 4.18 -0.51
CA LEU A 136 -8.94 3.97 -0.33
C LEU A 136 -9.74 5.27 -0.40
N VAL A 137 -9.27 6.32 0.28
CA VAL A 137 -9.94 7.63 0.28
C VAL A 137 -9.89 8.29 -1.09
N GLU A 138 -8.80 8.12 -1.84
CA GLU A 138 -8.69 8.59 -3.23
C GLU A 138 -9.70 7.88 -4.13
N ALA A 139 -9.82 6.55 -4.02
CA ALA A 139 -10.81 5.77 -4.77
C ALA A 139 -12.25 6.17 -4.42
N GLU A 140 -12.56 6.41 -3.14
CA GLU A 140 -13.86 6.91 -2.71
C GLU A 140 -14.15 8.31 -3.26
N ASN A 141 -13.16 9.21 -3.26
CA ASN A 141 -13.31 10.55 -3.84
C ASN A 141 -13.56 10.50 -5.35
N GLU A 142 -12.87 9.63 -6.07
CA GLU A 142 -13.10 9.44 -7.51
C GLU A 142 -14.50 8.89 -7.80
N ALA A 143 -14.96 7.92 -7.01
CA ALA A 143 -16.32 7.40 -7.11
C ALA A 143 -17.37 8.50 -6.86
N LEU A 144 -17.19 9.30 -5.80
CA LEU A 144 -18.08 10.42 -5.48
C LEU A 144 -18.07 11.50 -6.57
N ARG A 145 -16.92 11.80 -7.18
CA ARG A 145 -16.83 12.72 -8.32
C ARG A 145 -17.58 12.17 -9.52
N ALA A 146 -17.40 10.89 -9.86
CA ALA A 146 -18.12 10.26 -10.96
C ALA A 146 -19.64 10.27 -10.73
N ASP A 147 -20.09 10.07 -9.50
CA ASP A 147 -21.52 10.13 -9.16
C ASP A 147 -22.07 11.57 -9.18
N ALA A 148 -21.27 12.56 -8.77
CA ALA A 148 -21.61 13.97 -8.94
C ALA A 148 -21.73 14.36 -10.42
N ASP A 149 -20.81 13.89 -11.27
CA ASP A 149 -20.85 14.14 -12.71
C ASP A 149 -22.08 13.50 -13.37
N LYS A 150 -22.44 12.27 -12.98
CA LYS A 150 -23.69 11.62 -13.42
C LYS A 150 -24.92 12.42 -12.98
N ALA A 151 -24.94 12.89 -11.74
CA ALA A 151 -26.04 13.70 -11.23
C ALA A 151 -26.18 15.00 -12.03
N ASN A 152 -25.07 15.68 -12.32
CA ASN A 152 -25.06 16.88 -13.15
C ASN A 152 -25.58 16.59 -14.56
N ALA A 153 -25.07 15.54 -15.21
CA ALA A 153 -25.54 15.12 -16.54
C ALA A 153 -27.05 14.81 -16.55
N TYR A 154 -27.56 14.17 -15.49
CA TYR A 154 -29.00 13.91 -15.35
C TYR A 154 -29.81 15.20 -15.22
N THR A 155 -29.31 16.20 -14.48
CA THR A 155 -29.99 17.50 -14.38
C THR A 155 -30.01 18.26 -15.70
N GLU A 156 -28.97 18.14 -16.52
CA GLU A 156 -28.94 18.72 -17.88
C GLU A 156 -29.95 18.00 -18.79
N LEU A 157 -29.99 16.67 -18.75
CA LEU A 157 -30.95 15.87 -19.52
C LEU A 157 -32.41 16.25 -19.17
N LEU A 158 -32.71 16.47 -17.89
CA LEU A 158 -34.03 16.93 -17.43
C LEU A 158 -34.40 18.30 -18.00
N LYS A 159 -33.43 19.23 -18.11
CA LYS A 159 -33.67 20.53 -18.73
C LYS A 159 -33.98 20.38 -20.22
N GLU A 160 -33.18 19.60 -20.95
CA GLU A 160 -33.43 19.32 -22.37
C GLU A 160 -34.79 18.66 -22.61
N PHE A 161 -35.15 17.71 -21.75
CA PHE A 161 -36.46 17.06 -21.81
C PHE A 161 -37.60 18.07 -21.62
N GLY A 162 -37.50 18.94 -20.62
CA GLY A 162 -38.49 20.00 -20.39
C GLY A 162 -38.59 21.00 -21.54
N GLU A 163 -37.48 21.31 -22.23
CA GLU A 163 -37.51 22.10 -23.47
C GLU A 163 -38.20 21.37 -24.63
N LEU A 164 -37.93 20.07 -24.76
CA LEU A 164 -38.53 19.24 -25.81
C LEU A 164 -40.05 19.11 -25.62
N GLU A 165 -40.52 18.92 -24.39
CA GLU A 165 -41.95 18.91 -24.06
C GLU A 165 -42.64 20.21 -24.45
N LYS A 166 -42.01 21.37 -24.17
CA LYS A 166 -42.53 22.67 -24.60
C LYS A 166 -42.64 22.77 -26.12
N LYS A 167 -41.58 22.40 -26.84
CA LYS A 167 -41.57 22.38 -28.31
C LYS A 167 -42.66 21.46 -28.87
N TYR A 168 -42.86 20.30 -28.25
CA TYR A 168 -43.90 19.35 -28.65
C TYR A 168 -45.30 19.93 -28.44
N ALA A 169 -45.57 20.53 -27.28
CA ALA A 169 -46.85 21.18 -27.00
C ALA A 169 -47.15 22.32 -27.98
N ASP A 170 -46.15 23.11 -28.34
CA ASP A 170 -46.29 24.17 -29.35
C ASP A 170 -46.56 23.61 -30.75
N LEU A 171 -45.89 22.52 -31.14
CA LEU A 171 -46.16 21.78 -32.37
C LEU A 171 -47.59 21.23 -32.41
N GLN A 172 -48.08 20.69 -31.29
CA GLN A 172 -49.44 20.18 -31.19
C GLN A 172 -50.48 21.29 -31.36
N LYS A 173 -50.31 22.43 -30.67
CA LYS A 173 -51.14 23.63 -30.88
C LYS A 173 -51.08 24.12 -32.33
N HIS A 174 -49.92 24.09 -32.95
CA HIS A 174 -49.77 24.48 -34.36
C HIS A 174 -50.51 23.53 -35.29
N ARG A 175 -50.41 22.21 -35.07
CA ARG A 175 -51.18 21.20 -35.81
C ARG A 175 -52.69 21.39 -35.67
N GLU A 176 -53.19 21.67 -34.48
CA GLU A 176 -54.62 21.95 -34.26
C GLU A 176 -55.09 23.20 -35.01
N LYS A 177 -54.29 24.27 -35.01
CA LYS A 177 -54.58 25.48 -35.81
C LYS A 177 -54.62 25.18 -37.30
N LEU A 178 -53.65 24.42 -37.82
CA LEU A 178 -53.63 23.99 -39.22
C LEU A 178 -54.84 23.13 -39.56
N ALA A 179 -55.23 22.19 -38.70
CA ALA A 179 -56.42 21.35 -38.88
C ALA A 179 -57.70 22.19 -38.98
N LYS A 180 -57.89 23.17 -38.07
CA LYS A 180 -59.03 24.11 -38.12
C LYS A 180 -59.04 24.94 -39.41
N LYS A 181 -57.86 25.43 -39.83
CA LYS A 181 -57.72 26.19 -41.08
C LYS A 181 -58.05 25.34 -42.31
N ASN A 182 -57.57 24.10 -42.36
CA ASN A 182 -57.87 23.15 -43.42
C ASN A 182 -59.37 22.80 -43.47
N GLN A 183 -60.02 22.61 -42.32
CA GLN A 183 -61.46 22.38 -42.25
C GLN A 183 -62.25 23.59 -42.80
N SER A 184 -61.86 24.81 -42.43
CA SER A 184 -62.47 26.04 -42.96
C SER A 184 -62.28 26.18 -44.47
N LEU A 185 -61.08 25.87 -44.98
CA LEU A 185 -60.79 25.89 -46.41
C LEU A 185 -61.59 24.82 -47.15
N GLY A 186 -61.68 23.60 -46.63
CA GLY A 186 -62.51 22.53 -47.19
C GLY A 186 -63.99 22.94 -47.29
N GLY A 187 -64.52 23.61 -46.26
CA GLY A 187 -65.87 24.18 -46.29
C GLY A 187 -66.05 25.23 -47.39
N ARG A 188 -65.08 26.14 -47.55
CA ARG A 188 -65.10 27.14 -48.64
C ARG A 188 -65.04 26.49 -50.02
N VAL A 189 -64.17 25.51 -50.20
CA VAL A 189 -64.03 24.75 -51.45
C VAL A 189 -65.34 24.03 -51.78
N ALA A 190 -65.98 23.40 -50.79
CA ALA A 190 -67.28 22.75 -50.96
C ALA A 190 -68.37 23.76 -51.36
N HIS A 191 -68.41 24.95 -50.76
CA HIS A 191 -69.33 26.01 -51.19
C HIS A 191 -69.06 26.48 -52.62
N THR A 192 -67.81 26.69 -53.01
CA THR A 192 -67.48 27.08 -54.39
C THR A 192 -67.86 26.00 -55.40
N MET A 193 -67.64 24.72 -55.09
CA MET A 193 -68.09 23.60 -55.93
C MET A 193 -69.61 23.58 -56.04
N ARG A 194 -70.35 23.73 -54.93
CA ARG A 194 -71.82 23.83 -54.96
C ARG A 194 -72.33 25.01 -55.78
N PHE A 195 -71.71 26.19 -55.65
CA PHE A 195 -72.09 27.35 -56.46
C PHE A 195 -71.78 27.15 -57.94
N GLN A 196 -70.68 26.46 -58.26
CA GLN A 196 -70.36 26.09 -59.64
C GLN A 196 -71.41 25.11 -60.19
N GLU A 197 -71.76 24.06 -59.44
CA GLU A 197 -72.84 23.13 -59.80
C GLU A 197 -74.17 23.85 -60.01
N GLN A 198 -74.57 24.73 -59.09
CA GLN A 198 -75.79 25.54 -59.21
C GLN A 198 -75.76 26.44 -60.45
N ARG A 199 -74.62 27.06 -60.75
CA ARG A 199 -74.44 27.90 -61.94
C ARG A 199 -74.52 27.07 -63.22
N ASP A 200 -73.91 25.89 -63.23
CA ASP A 200 -73.89 25.02 -64.41
C ASP A 200 -75.30 24.45 -64.67
N LEU A 201 -76.05 24.10 -63.61
CA LEU A 201 -77.48 23.78 -63.69
C LEU A 201 -78.30 24.97 -64.25
N ALA A 202 -78.09 26.18 -63.72
CA ALA A 202 -78.80 27.38 -64.21
C ALA A 202 -78.46 27.70 -65.68
N ARG A 203 -77.22 27.45 -66.12
CA ARG A 203 -76.83 27.59 -67.54
C ARG A 203 -77.53 26.56 -68.42
N ALA A 204 -77.64 25.32 -67.95
CA ALA A 204 -78.35 24.26 -68.66
C ALA A 204 -79.84 24.61 -68.83
N THR A 205 -80.51 25.08 -67.78
CA THR A 205 -81.92 25.48 -67.84
C THR A 205 -82.14 26.67 -68.77
N VAL A 206 -81.29 27.70 -68.74
CA VAL A 206 -81.37 28.83 -69.68
C VAL A 206 -81.18 28.37 -71.14
N LYS A 207 -80.28 27.42 -71.39
CA LYS A 207 -80.08 26.86 -72.74
C LYS A 207 -81.27 26.05 -73.22
N GLU A 208 -81.98 25.38 -72.31
CA GLU A 208 -83.19 24.63 -72.64
C GLU A 208 -84.37 25.58 -72.89
N GLN A 209 -84.54 26.60 -72.04
CA GLN A 209 -85.54 27.66 -72.24
C GLN A 209 -85.31 28.44 -73.53
N SER A 210 -84.07 28.76 -73.89
CA SER A 210 -83.77 29.46 -75.15
C SER A 210 -84.08 28.61 -76.37
N LYS A 211 -83.85 27.29 -76.32
CA LYS A 211 -84.33 26.36 -77.34
C LYS A 211 -85.85 26.35 -77.44
N GLN A 212 -86.55 26.29 -76.29
CA GLN A 212 -88.01 26.34 -76.23
C GLN A 212 -88.56 27.64 -76.83
N ILE A 213 -87.97 28.79 -76.49
CA ILE A 213 -88.30 30.10 -77.08
C ILE A 213 -88.07 30.07 -78.59
N ALA A 214 -86.92 29.58 -79.06
CA ALA A 214 -86.64 29.50 -80.49
C ALA A 214 -87.63 28.59 -81.26
N THR A 215 -88.08 27.49 -80.65
CA THR A 215 -89.17 26.66 -81.22
C THR A 215 -90.49 27.42 -81.25
N LEU A 216 -90.87 28.08 -80.15
CA LEU A 216 -92.09 28.89 -80.07
C LEU A 216 -92.07 30.08 -81.05
N GLU A 217 -90.92 30.69 -81.29
CA GLU A 217 -90.74 31.75 -82.30
C GLU A 217 -90.94 31.21 -83.71
N LYS A 218 -90.36 30.05 -84.04
CA LYS A 218 -90.59 29.37 -85.33
C LYS A 218 -92.06 29.00 -85.52
N GLU A 219 -92.71 28.50 -84.47
CA GLU A 219 -94.15 28.23 -84.49
C GLU A 219 -94.96 29.51 -84.67
N ASN A 220 -94.61 30.60 -83.98
CA ASN A 220 -95.24 31.91 -84.18
C ASN A 220 -95.10 32.42 -85.61
N VAL A 221 -93.92 32.29 -86.22
CA VAL A 221 -93.70 32.68 -87.62
C VAL A 221 -94.53 31.81 -88.56
N LYS A 222 -94.59 30.49 -88.33
CA LYS A 222 -95.46 29.58 -89.10
C LYS A 222 -96.94 29.96 -88.95
N LEU A 223 -97.41 30.18 -87.74
CA LEU A 223 -98.80 30.58 -87.45
C LEU A 223 -99.14 31.96 -88.03
N LYS A 224 -98.19 32.91 -88.04
CA LYS A 224 -98.36 34.19 -88.74
C LYS A 224 -98.48 34.00 -90.25
N ALA A 225 -97.62 33.17 -90.85
CA ALA A 225 -97.69 32.87 -92.28
C ALA A 225 -98.97 32.08 -92.66
N GLU A 226 -99.44 31.18 -91.80
CA GLU A 226 -100.73 30.51 -91.96
C GLU A 226 -101.90 31.48 -91.83
N ASN A 227 -101.87 32.38 -90.85
CA ASN A 227 -102.86 33.45 -90.74
C ASN A 227 -102.87 34.37 -91.95
N GLU A 228 -101.70 34.68 -92.51
CA GLU A 228 -101.57 35.52 -93.70
C GLU A 228 -102.08 34.80 -94.96
N LYS A 229 -101.81 33.50 -95.09
CA LYS A 229 -102.43 32.65 -96.13
C LYS A 229 -103.95 32.56 -95.99
N LEU A 230 -104.46 32.39 -94.77
CA LEU A 230 -105.89 32.40 -94.49
C LEU A 230 -106.51 33.77 -94.82
N ARG A 231 -105.85 34.87 -94.46
CA ARG A 231 -106.29 36.23 -94.84
C ARG A 231 -106.34 36.41 -96.35
N GLN A 232 -105.33 35.94 -97.09
CA GLN A 232 -105.31 35.98 -98.56
C GLN A 232 -106.39 35.06 -99.18
N GLN A 233 -106.71 33.92 -98.55
CA GLN A 233 -107.84 33.08 -98.97
C GLN A 233 -109.19 33.78 -98.72
N VAL A 234 -109.34 34.46 -97.59
CA VAL A 234 -110.53 35.29 -97.29
C VAL A 234 -110.66 36.44 -98.29
N GLU A 235 -109.56 37.10 -98.67
CA GLU A 235 -109.58 38.12 -99.73
C GLU A 235 -109.92 37.55 -101.12
N LYS A 236 -109.37 36.39 -101.49
CA LYS A 236 -109.70 35.71 -102.75
C LYS A 236 -111.16 35.22 -102.79
N LEU A 237 -111.73 34.83 -101.65
CA LEU A 237 -113.15 34.49 -101.53
C LEU A 237 -114.03 35.76 -101.64
N LYS A 238 -113.58 36.90 -101.11
CA LYS A 238 -114.26 38.20 -101.30
C LYS A 238 -114.21 38.71 -102.75
N GLN A 239 -113.13 38.43 -103.51
CA GLN A 239 -113.03 38.81 -104.93
C GLN A 239 -113.82 37.89 -105.88
N LYS A 240 -114.19 36.67 -105.44
CA LYS A 240 -115.04 35.75 -106.21
C LYS A 240 -116.54 35.95 -106.00
N SER A 241 -116.97 36.85 -105.11
CA SER A 241 -118.38 37.09 -104.79
C SER A 241 -118.98 38.38 -105.39
N ILE A 242 -118.35 38.97 -106.42
CA ILE A 242 -118.89 40.14 -107.15
C ILE A 242 -118.79 39.90 -108.67
N LYS A 243 -119.41 38.83 -109.14
CA LYS A 243 -119.87 38.65 -110.53
C LYS A 243 -121.32 38.20 -110.49
#